data_AF-A0A6N4T489-F1
#
_entry.id   AF-A0A6N4T489-F1
#
_cell.length_a   1.000
_cell.length_b   1.000
_cell.length_c   1.000
_cell.angle_alpha   90.00
_cell.angle_beta   90.00
_cell.angle_gamma   90.00
#
_symmetry.space_group_name_H-M   'P 1'
#
loop_
_entity.id
_entity.type
_entity.pdbx_description
1 polymer ?
#
loop_
_entity_poly.entity_id
_entity_poly.type
_entity_poly.pdbx_seq_one_letter_code
_entity_poly.pdbx_strand_id
1 'polypeptide(L)'
;MQTAETMNPPASKIGRLGELFLQKGLLAPEQIDQIAQLQKEKKLRFGDAALALGYLSQTQLDQALGEQFGYSTKDLINGSADKSLKFFYFPFSKEAEEIRRLRSELLLKFSGQEKIKITLVSPARRDGKSYMAASLAIALSQVGKRTLLIDADLRSGKLHEYFSLGKPDGLSSVLAGRIKASDALIQLMPNLHFLPAGPQPPNPLEILRAPRMRELLDSCSDQFDAFVVDTHTATLASDAQMVAHQTGSVLLVARKDHTYVDELRQAKADMQAAGVEVLGTIFNQYEPAGTVRFAPFTWVMRLLSRLFRRKS
;
A
#
# COMPACT_ATOMS: atom_id res chain seq x y z
N MET A 1 -42.03 18.59 -46.77
CA MET A 1 -41.70 17.27 -46.19
C MET A 1 -40.42 17.47 -45.39
N GLN A 2 -40.54 17.47 -44.06
CA GLN A 2 -39.99 16.45 -43.14
C GLN A 2 -38.45 16.56 -43.05
N THR A 3 -37.81 16.69 -41.90
CA THR A 3 -38.22 16.74 -40.48
C THR A 3 -37.00 17.25 -39.72
N ALA A 4 -37.23 18.03 -38.67
CA ALA A 4 -36.19 18.38 -37.71
C ALA A 4 -35.81 17.13 -36.90
N GLU A 5 -34.54 16.71 -36.96
CA GLU A 5 -33.97 15.77 -35.99
C GLU A 5 -33.32 16.54 -34.85
N THR A 6 -34.19 16.82 -33.88
CA THR A 6 -33.98 16.72 -32.43
C THR A 6 -32.55 16.66 -31.90
N MET A 7 -32.20 17.73 -31.20
CA MET A 7 -31.17 17.78 -30.17
C MET A 7 -31.26 16.58 -29.21
N ASN A 8 -30.18 15.83 -29.07
CA ASN A 8 -30.03 14.87 -27.97
C ASN A 8 -29.95 15.63 -26.63
N PRO A 9 -30.84 15.39 -25.67
CA PRO A 9 -30.68 15.91 -24.31
C PRO A 9 -29.56 15.16 -23.57
N PRO A 10 -28.97 15.75 -22.51
CA PRO A 10 -27.74 15.24 -21.91
C PRO A 10 -27.98 13.88 -21.24
N ALA A 11 -27.11 12.91 -21.57
CA ALA A 11 -27.06 11.61 -20.91
C ALA A 11 -27.01 11.78 -19.38
N SER A 12 -28.04 11.27 -18.70
CA SER A 12 -28.20 11.39 -17.26
C SER A 12 -27.06 10.70 -16.51
N LYS A 13 -26.57 11.32 -15.41
CA LYS A 13 -25.50 10.82 -14.52
C LYS A 13 -25.82 9.51 -13.77
N ILE A 14 -26.85 8.79 -14.20
CA ILE A 14 -27.30 7.51 -13.64
C ILE A 14 -26.42 6.34 -14.16
N GLY A 15 -25.82 6.46 -15.35
CA GLY A 15 -25.29 5.33 -16.13
C GLY A 15 -23.80 4.99 -16.03
N ARG A 16 -23.20 4.83 -14.85
CA ARG A 16 -21.92 4.09 -14.72
C ARG A 16 -21.83 3.24 -13.45
N LEU A 17 -22.18 3.83 -12.31
CA LEU A 17 -22.12 3.12 -11.03
C LEU A 17 -23.29 2.13 -10.87
N GLY A 18 -24.51 2.55 -11.20
CA GLY A 18 -25.69 1.67 -11.16
C GLY A 18 -25.51 0.43 -12.06
N GLU A 19 -25.05 0.64 -13.29
CA GLU A 19 -24.74 -0.44 -14.25
C GLU A 19 -23.60 -1.35 -13.74
N LEU A 20 -22.53 -0.78 -13.17
CA LEU A 20 -21.44 -1.55 -12.59
C LEU A 20 -21.92 -2.45 -11.44
N PHE A 21 -22.76 -1.95 -10.55
CA PHE A 21 -23.31 -2.74 -9.44
C PHE A 21 -24.33 -3.78 -9.90
N LEU A 22 -25.12 -3.48 -10.94
CA LEU A 22 -26.03 -4.43 -11.58
C LEU A 22 -25.26 -5.58 -12.22
N GLN A 23 -24.23 -5.27 -13.01
CA GLN A 23 -23.39 -6.27 -13.68
C GLN A 23 -22.68 -7.19 -12.68
N LYS A 24 -22.33 -6.67 -11.50
CA LYS A 24 -21.73 -7.44 -10.40
C LYS A 24 -22.74 -8.22 -9.55
N GLY A 25 -24.05 -8.10 -9.82
CA GLY A 25 -25.09 -8.72 -9.01
C GLY A 25 -25.17 -8.17 -7.57
N LEU A 26 -24.60 -6.99 -7.33
CA LEU A 26 -24.62 -6.34 -6.01
C LEU A 26 -25.89 -5.52 -5.79
N LEU A 27 -26.55 -5.10 -6.87
CA LEU A 27 -27.84 -4.40 -6.85
C LEU A 27 -28.79 -5.01 -7.87
N ALA A 28 -30.06 -5.15 -7.49
CA ALA A 28 -31.15 -5.47 -8.41
C ALA A 28 -31.64 -4.21 -9.16
N PRO A 29 -32.30 -4.34 -10.33
CA PRO A 29 -32.85 -3.20 -11.06
C PRO A 29 -33.77 -2.31 -10.21
N GLU A 30 -34.64 -2.94 -9.41
CA GLU A 30 -35.58 -2.24 -8.51
C GLU A 30 -34.86 -1.43 -7.43
N GLN A 31 -33.71 -1.92 -6.94
CA GLN A 31 -32.90 -1.20 -5.95
C GLN A 31 -32.23 0.02 -6.56
N ILE A 32 -31.82 -0.05 -7.85
CA ILE A 32 -31.23 1.09 -8.57
C ILE A 32 -32.25 2.22 -8.73
N ASP A 33 -33.50 1.89 -9.06
CA ASP A 33 -34.56 2.88 -9.20
C ASP A 33 -34.85 3.58 -7.87
N GLN A 34 -34.90 2.82 -6.77
CA GLN A 34 -35.09 3.38 -5.43
C GLN A 34 -33.92 4.26 -4.99
N ILE A 35 -32.67 3.86 -5.30
CA ILE A 35 -31.49 4.69 -5.07
C ILE A 35 -31.58 5.99 -5.89
N ALA A 36 -31.98 5.91 -7.17
CA ALA A 36 -32.12 7.08 -8.04
C ALA A 36 -33.24 8.03 -7.56
N GLN A 37 -34.32 7.50 -7.01
CA GLN A 37 -35.39 8.29 -6.41
C GLN A 37 -34.89 9.04 -5.17
N LEU A 38 -34.23 8.34 -4.24
CA LEU A 38 -33.65 8.96 -3.04
C LEU A 38 -32.55 9.98 -3.39
N GLN A 39 -31.76 9.70 -4.44
CA GLN A 39 -30.74 10.61 -4.96
C GLN A 39 -31.35 11.95 -5.37
N LYS A 40 -32.48 11.92 -6.10
CA LYS A 40 -33.21 13.13 -6.53
C LYS A 40 -33.86 13.85 -5.37
N GLU A 41 -34.52 13.12 -4.48
CA GLU A 41 -35.26 13.67 -3.34
C GLU A 41 -34.31 14.37 -2.34
N LYS A 42 -33.22 13.71 -1.97
CA LYS A 42 -32.28 14.19 -0.94
C LYS A 42 -31.02 14.86 -1.52
N LYS A 43 -30.92 15.00 -2.85
CA LYS A 43 -29.75 15.54 -3.55
C LYS A 43 -28.43 14.86 -3.15
N LEU A 44 -28.47 13.54 -2.94
CA LEU A 44 -27.31 12.73 -2.55
C LEU A 44 -26.51 12.28 -3.78
N ARG A 45 -25.29 11.75 -3.59
CA ARG A 45 -24.61 10.97 -4.65
C ARG A 45 -25.15 9.54 -4.66
N PHE A 46 -24.96 8.80 -5.76
CA PHE A 46 -25.47 7.42 -5.90
C PHE A 46 -25.01 6.51 -4.75
N GLY A 47 -23.71 6.53 -4.44
CA GLY A 47 -23.15 5.73 -3.33
C GLY A 47 -23.74 6.09 -1.98
N ASP A 48 -23.89 7.38 -1.67
CA ASP A 48 -24.46 7.85 -0.40
C ASP A 48 -25.93 7.42 -0.24
N ALA A 49 -26.70 7.48 -1.32
CA ALA A 49 -28.09 7.01 -1.34
C ALA A 49 -28.16 5.47 -1.19
N ALA A 50 -27.26 4.72 -1.83
CA ALA A 50 -27.19 3.26 -1.70
C ALA A 50 -26.80 2.81 -0.29
N LEU A 51 -25.89 3.52 0.37
CA LEU A 51 -25.52 3.29 1.78
C LEU A 51 -26.67 3.63 2.73
N ALA A 52 -27.35 4.77 2.49
CA ALA A 52 -28.49 5.19 3.32
C ALA A 52 -29.67 4.22 3.26
N LEU A 53 -29.87 3.55 2.11
CA LEU A 53 -30.88 2.50 1.93
C LEU A 53 -30.42 1.12 2.43
N GLY A 54 -29.14 0.96 2.79
CA GLY A 54 -28.57 -0.30 3.24
C GLY A 54 -28.37 -1.34 2.13
N TYR A 55 -28.50 -0.96 0.86
CA TYR A 55 -28.33 -1.88 -0.27
C TYR A 55 -26.87 -2.18 -0.60
N LEU A 56 -25.97 -1.28 -0.22
CA LEU A 56 -24.53 -1.52 -0.28
C LEU A 56 -23.90 -1.25 1.09
N SER A 57 -22.86 -2.01 1.42
CA SER A 57 -21.90 -1.64 2.47
C SER A 57 -20.84 -0.69 1.91
N GLN A 58 -20.19 0.07 2.80
CA GLN A 58 -19.06 0.94 2.43
C GLN A 58 -17.96 0.17 1.70
N THR A 59 -17.67 -1.07 2.15
CA THR A 59 -16.66 -1.93 1.53
C THR A 59 -17.01 -2.30 0.09
N GLN A 60 -18.28 -2.63 -0.20
CA GLN A 60 -18.72 -2.98 -1.55
C GLN A 60 -18.67 -1.77 -2.49
N LEU A 61 -19.04 -0.59 -1.97
CA LEU A 61 -18.94 0.67 -2.70
C LEU A 61 -17.48 1.00 -3.04
N ASP A 62 -16.59 0.89 -2.05
CA ASP A 62 -15.16 1.15 -2.19
C ASP A 62 -14.48 0.16 -3.16
N GLN A 63 -14.85 -1.13 -3.14
CA GLN A 63 -14.30 -2.10 -4.11
C GLN A 63 -14.71 -1.76 -5.55
N ALA A 64 -15.98 -1.41 -5.77
CA ALA A 64 -16.48 -1.07 -7.10
C ALA A 64 -15.88 0.25 -7.63
N LEU A 65 -15.77 1.26 -6.78
CA LEU A 65 -15.10 2.51 -7.14
C LEU A 65 -13.61 2.29 -7.40
N GLY A 66 -12.95 1.40 -6.64
CA GLY A 66 -11.55 1.05 -6.86
C GLY A 66 -11.29 0.54 -8.27
N GLU A 67 -12.13 -0.35 -8.77
CA GLU A 67 -12.05 -0.83 -10.16
C GLU A 67 -12.28 0.28 -11.19
N GLN A 68 -13.26 1.15 -10.96
CA GLN A 68 -13.57 2.25 -11.88
C GLN A 68 -12.42 3.27 -12.01
N PHE A 69 -11.70 3.53 -10.92
CA PHE A 69 -10.62 4.53 -10.89
C PHE A 69 -9.22 3.92 -11.07
N GLY A 70 -9.11 2.64 -11.43
CA GLY A 70 -7.81 1.98 -11.64
C GLY A 70 -7.03 1.73 -10.34
N TYR A 71 -7.69 1.77 -9.19
CA TYR A 71 -7.17 1.27 -7.90
C TYR A 71 -7.53 -0.21 -7.70
N SER A 72 -7.73 -0.94 -8.80
CA SER A 72 -8.28 -2.31 -8.81
C SER A 72 -7.44 -3.23 -7.92
N THR A 73 -8.11 -3.81 -6.93
CA THR A 73 -7.60 -4.88 -6.07
C THR A 73 -7.67 -6.24 -6.76
N LYS A 74 -8.37 -6.37 -7.88
CA LYS A 74 -8.52 -7.64 -8.60
C LYS A 74 -7.25 -8.08 -9.31
N ASP A 75 -6.28 -7.18 -9.45
CA ASP A 75 -5.10 -7.41 -10.28
C ASP A 75 -3.99 -8.15 -9.51
N LEU A 76 -4.23 -8.55 -8.25
CA LEU A 76 -3.29 -9.35 -7.48
C LEU A 76 -3.23 -10.79 -8.03
N ILE A 77 -2.04 -11.39 -8.12
CA ILE A 77 -1.80 -12.72 -8.71
C ILE A 77 -2.71 -13.84 -8.15
N ASN A 78 -3.12 -13.73 -6.88
CA ASN A 78 -3.99 -14.70 -6.21
C ASN A 78 -5.43 -14.18 -5.97
N GLY A 79 -5.79 -13.01 -6.52
CA GLY A 79 -7.08 -12.35 -6.31
C GLY A 79 -7.38 -11.94 -4.86
N SER A 80 -6.47 -12.20 -3.91
CA SER A 80 -6.60 -11.87 -2.49
C SER A 80 -5.24 -11.68 -1.83
N ALA A 81 -5.20 -10.74 -0.89
CA ALA A 81 -4.06 -10.47 0.00
C ALA A 81 -4.45 -10.78 1.46
N ASP A 82 -3.49 -10.83 2.38
CA ASP A 82 -3.82 -10.87 3.81
C ASP A 82 -4.60 -9.61 4.22
N LYS A 83 -5.61 -9.78 5.09
CA LYS A 83 -6.49 -8.69 5.53
C LYS A 83 -5.76 -7.56 6.25
N SER A 84 -4.55 -7.81 6.76
CA SER A 84 -3.69 -6.79 7.36
C SER A 84 -3.10 -5.81 6.35
N LEU A 85 -3.10 -6.12 5.05
CA LEU A 85 -2.73 -5.18 3.99
C LEU A 85 -3.89 -4.20 3.70
N LYS A 86 -4.19 -3.33 4.68
CA LYS A 86 -5.32 -2.39 4.62
C LYS A 86 -5.28 -1.47 3.40
N PHE A 87 -4.11 -1.00 2.96
CA PHE A 87 -3.96 -0.18 1.76
C PHE A 87 -4.59 -0.83 0.52
N PHE A 88 -4.50 -2.15 0.41
CA PHE A 88 -5.11 -2.90 -0.67
C PHE A 88 -6.64 -2.92 -0.52
N TYR A 89 -7.18 -3.30 0.64
CA TYR A 89 -8.62 -3.49 0.82
C TYR A 89 -9.45 -2.20 1.00
N PHE A 90 -8.82 -1.10 1.43
CA PHE A 90 -9.50 0.16 1.75
C PHE A 90 -8.91 1.33 0.96
N PRO A 91 -9.07 1.35 -0.38
CA PRO A 91 -8.41 2.33 -1.25
C PRO A 91 -8.87 3.77 -1.02
N PHE A 92 -10.02 4.02 -0.40
CA PHE A 92 -10.53 5.38 -0.10
C PHE A 92 -10.33 5.80 1.36
N SER A 93 -9.61 5.00 2.14
CA SER A 93 -9.29 5.35 3.52
C SER A 93 -8.36 6.58 3.57
N LYS A 94 -8.42 7.33 4.68
CA LYS A 94 -7.46 8.42 4.94
C LYS A 94 -6.02 7.93 4.87
N GLU A 95 -5.77 6.73 5.38
CA GLU A 95 -4.47 6.07 5.34
C GLU A 95 -3.99 5.87 3.89
N ALA A 96 -4.86 5.40 3.00
CA ALA A 96 -4.52 5.23 1.59
C ALA A 96 -4.17 6.57 0.90
N GLU A 97 -4.88 7.65 1.22
CA GLU A 97 -4.55 8.98 0.73
C GLU A 97 -3.19 9.48 1.23
N GLU A 98 -2.84 9.26 2.50
CA GLU A 98 -1.51 9.63 3.01
C GLU A 98 -0.39 8.82 2.34
N ILE A 99 -0.60 7.54 2.04
CA ILE A 99 0.36 6.73 1.28
C ILE A 99 0.50 7.24 -0.16
N ARG A 100 -0.60 7.63 -0.82
CA ARG A 100 -0.57 8.26 -2.15
C ARG A 100 0.10 9.62 -2.15
N ARG A 101 -0.05 10.39 -1.06
CA ARG A 101 0.66 11.65 -0.84
C ARG A 101 2.16 11.40 -0.73
N LEU A 102 2.58 10.48 0.15
CA LEU A 102 3.99 10.08 0.28
C LEU A 102 4.57 9.65 -1.07
N ARG A 103 3.86 8.80 -1.82
CA ARG A 103 4.27 8.41 -3.18
C ARG A 103 4.49 9.64 -4.07
N SER A 104 3.58 10.59 -4.05
CA SER A 104 3.67 11.80 -4.90
C SER A 104 4.87 12.67 -4.52
N GLU A 105 5.12 12.84 -3.22
CA GLU A 105 6.30 13.54 -2.70
C GLU A 105 7.61 12.84 -3.13
N LEU A 106 7.64 11.51 -3.10
CA LEU A 106 8.79 10.73 -3.57
C LEU A 106 8.99 10.87 -5.09
N LEU A 107 7.93 10.80 -5.89
CA LEU A 107 8.04 10.99 -7.34
C LEU A 107 8.59 12.38 -7.71
N LEU A 108 8.21 13.41 -6.96
CA LEU A 108 8.76 14.75 -7.11
C LEU A 108 10.24 14.82 -6.69
N LYS A 109 10.60 14.20 -5.56
CA LYS A 109 11.99 14.14 -5.06
C LYS A 109 12.93 13.43 -6.02
N PHE A 110 12.48 12.35 -6.64
CA PHE A 110 13.24 11.57 -7.62
C PHE A 110 13.01 12.05 -9.07
N SER A 111 12.37 13.20 -9.27
CA SER A 111 12.17 13.76 -10.61
C SER A 111 13.52 13.99 -11.30
N GLY A 112 13.66 13.50 -12.53
CA GLY A 112 14.90 13.55 -13.31
C GLY A 112 15.93 12.46 -12.97
N GLN A 113 15.68 11.62 -11.97
CA GLN A 113 16.51 10.43 -11.73
C GLN A 113 16.00 9.24 -12.56
N GLU A 114 16.94 8.41 -13.04
CA GLU A 114 16.58 7.23 -13.84
C GLU A 114 15.83 6.17 -13.04
N LYS A 115 16.16 6.02 -11.75
CA LYS A 115 15.64 4.97 -10.88
C LYS A 115 15.30 5.50 -9.49
N ILE A 116 14.24 4.97 -8.91
CA ILE A 116 13.85 5.19 -7.51
C ILE A 116 14.31 3.98 -6.71
N LYS A 117 15.27 4.13 -5.78
CA LYS A 117 15.74 3.04 -4.91
C LYS A 117 15.55 3.45 -3.47
N ILE A 118 14.57 2.87 -2.76
CA ILE A 118 14.18 3.28 -1.41
C ILE A 118 14.23 2.07 -0.48
N THR A 119 14.98 2.19 0.61
CA THR A 119 15.01 1.20 1.69
C THR A 119 14.18 1.68 2.87
N LEU A 120 13.28 0.83 3.37
CA LEU A 120 12.50 1.10 4.58
C LEU A 120 13.29 0.59 5.78
N VAL A 121 13.48 1.44 6.79
CA VAL A 121 14.24 1.12 8.00
C VAL A 121 13.44 1.53 9.22
N SER A 122 13.38 0.70 10.26
CA SER A 122 12.75 1.04 11.53
C SER A 122 13.66 0.70 12.70
N PRO A 123 13.64 1.47 13.80
CA PRO A 123 14.43 1.15 14.97
C PRO A 123 14.01 -0.19 15.59
N ALA A 124 12.72 -0.47 15.69
CA ALA A 124 12.20 -1.63 16.42
C ALA A 124 11.35 -2.56 15.55
N ARG A 125 11.07 -3.75 16.10
CA ARG A 125 10.15 -4.72 15.48
C ARG A 125 8.73 -4.22 15.60
N ARG A 126 7.89 -4.60 14.62
CA ARG A 126 6.46 -4.26 14.58
C ARG A 126 6.16 -2.76 14.43
N ASP A 127 7.10 -1.97 13.91
CA ASP A 127 6.88 -0.55 13.58
C ASP A 127 6.00 -0.34 12.32
N GLY A 128 5.61 -1.42 11.66
CA GLY A 128 4.83 -1.41 10.42
C GLY A 128 5.66 -1.13 9.16
N LYS A 129 6.99 -1.30 9.25
CA LYS A 129 7.95 -1.15 8.14
C LYS A 129 7.56 -2.01 6.91
N SER A 130 7.32 -3.31 7.11
CA SER A 130 6.97 -4.22 6.02
C SER A 130 5.61 -3.87 5.40
N TYR A 131 4.62 -3.51 6.23
CA TYR A 131 3.34 -2.99 5.74
C TYR A 131 3.51 -1.74 4.86
N MET A 132 4.36 -0.81 5.30
CA MET A 132 4.64 0.42 4.57
C MET A 132 5.40 0.14 3.26
N ALA A 133 6.36 -0.79 3.27
CA ALA A 133 7.07 -1.23 2.07
C ALA A 133 6.11 -1.81 1.03
N ALA A 134 5.24 -2.75 1.44
CA ALA A 134 4.23 -3.33 0.56
C ALA A 134 3.27 -2.28 0.01
N SER A 135 2.76 -1.40 0.88
CA SER A 135 1.78 -0.38 0.48
C SER A 135 2.38 0.67 -0.46
N LEU A 136 3.61 1.12 -0.20
CA LEU A 136 4.33 2.05 -1.06
C LEU A 136 4.62 1.43 -2.44
N ALA A 137 5.02 0.15 -2.48
CA ALA A 137 5.27 -0.55 -3.73
C ALA A 137 4.00 -0.68 -4.59
N ILE A 138 2.85 -1.01 -3.96
CA ILE A 138 1.55 -1.01 -4.64
C ILE A 138 1.23 0.40 -5.15
N ALA A 139 1.38 1.43 -4.30
CA ALA A 139 1.06 2.80 -4.68
C ALA A 139 1.87 3.28 -5.89
N LEU A 140 3.17 2.94 -5.97
CA LEU A 140 4.04 3.25 -7.11
C LEU A 140 3.62 2.49 -8.37
N SER A 141 3.28 1.21 -8.25
CA SER A 141 2.82 0.40 -9.40
C SER A 141 1.50 0.92 -10.00
N GLN A 142 0.58 1.43 -9.17
CA GLN A 142 -0.70 2.00 -9.59
C GLN A 142 -0.58 3.25 -10.46
N VAL A 143 0.58 3.93 -10.45
CA VAL A 143 0.87 5.07 -11.35
C VAL A 143 1.79 4.67 -12.50
N GLY A 144 1.88 3.36 -12.78
CA GLY A 144 2.60 2.82 -13.93
C GLY A 144 4.10 2.65 -13.74
N LYS A 145 4.66 2.86 -12.54
CA LYS A 145 6.08 2.58 -12.30
C LYS A 145 6.31 1.07 -12.21
N ARG A 146 7.20 0.55 -13.06
CA ARG A 146 7.65 -0.84 -12.98
C ARG A 146 8.42 -1.03 -11.68
N THR A 147 7.75 -1.60 -10.69
CA THR A 147 8.19 -1.60 -9.30
C THR A 147 8.59 -3.01 -8.88
N LEU A 148 9.75 -3.12 -8.22
CA LEU A 148 10.21 -4.33 -7.56
C LEU A 148 10.18 -4.11 -6.04
N LEU A 149 9.35 -4.87 -5.34
CA LEU A 149 9.37 -5.01 -3.89
C LEU A 149 10.36 -6.11 -3.50
N ILE A 150 11.27 -5.84 -2.57
CA ILE A 150 12.29 -6.81 -2.12
C ILE A 150 12.16 -6.99 -0.62
N ASP A 151 12.01 -8.24 -0.16
CA ASP A 151 12.12 -8.59 1.25
C ASP A 151 13.59 -8.94 1.58
N ALA A 152 14.32 -7.96 2.11
CA ALA A 152 15.70 -8.12 2.56
C ALA A 152 15.82 -8.41 4.07
N ASP A 153 14.71 -8.72 4.75
CA ASP A 153 14.77 -9.32 6.09
C ASP A 153 15.04 -10.82 5.99
N LEU A 154 16.32 -11.18 5.82
CA LEU A 154 16.74 -12.59 5.75
C LEU A 154 16.66 -13.33 7.10
N ARG A 155 16.30 -12.66 8.20
CA ARG A 155 16.21 -13.27 9.55
C ARG A 155 14.78 -13.66 9.90
N SER A 156 13.82 -12.82 9.55
CA SER A 156 12.42 -12.99 9.92
C SER A 156 11.43 -12.41 8.90
N GLY A 157 11.87 -12.28 7.64
CA GLY A 157 11.07 -11.75 6.54
C GLY A 157 9.74 -12.48 6.37
N LYS A 158 8.68 -11.69 6.33
CA LYS A 158 7.28 -12.14 6.31
C LYS A 158 6.45 -11.40 5.27
N LEU A 159 7.07 -10.67 4.33
CA LEU A 159 6.31 -9.95 3.31
C LEU A 159 5.47 -10.88 2.44
N HIS A 160 5.94 -12.11 2.21
CA HIS A 160 5.20 -13.14 1.48
C HIS A 160 3.84 -13.46 2.12
N GLU A 161 3.69 -13.34 3.44
CA GLU A 161 2.43 -13.57 4.15
C GLU A 161 1.36 -12.54 3.72
N TYR A 162 1.73 -11.27 3.47
CA TYR A 162 0.80 -10.24 2.98
C TYR A 162 0.18 -10.58 1.63
N PHE A 163 0.89 -11.34 0.79
CA PHE A 163 0.44 -11.72 -0.54
C PHE A 163 -0.11 -13.15 -0.60
N SER A 164 -0.31 -13.76 0.57
CA SER A 164 -0.79 -15.15 0.72
C SER A 164 0.06 -16.13 -0.09
N LEU A 165 1.37 -15.86 -0.17
CA LEU A 165 2.34 -16.73 -0.78
C LEU A 165 2.85 -17.73 0.26
N GLY A 166 3.29 -18.91 -0.20
CA GLY A 166 3.99 -19.88 0.64
C GLY A 166 5.37 -19.37 1.07
N LYS A 167 6.33 -20.28 1.25
CA LYS A 167 7.74 -19.93 1.48
C LYS A 167 8.55 -20.16 0.20
N PRO A 168 8.44 -19.28 -0.79
CA PRO A 168 9.18 -19.42 -2.05
C PRO A 168 10.68 -19.24 -1.82
N ASP A 169 11.47 -19.70 -2.80
CA ASP A 169 12.82 -19.21 -2.96
C ASP A 169 12.86 -17.70 -3.19
N GLY A 170 14.00 -17.07 -2.94
CA GLY A 170 14.07 -15.61 -2.93
C GLY A 170 15.49 -15.07 -2.86
N LEU A 171 15.59 -13.86 -2.31
CA LEU A 171 16.80 -13.06 -2.21
C LEU A 171 17.98 -13.84 -1.62
N SER A 172 17.78 -14.63 -0.56
CA SER A 172 18.86 -15.42 0.04
C SER A 172 19.46 -16.44 -0.94
N SER A 173 18.61 -17.14 -1.70
CA SER A 173 19.02 -18.11 -2.72
C SER A 173 19.68 -17.41 -3.92
N VAL A 174 19.17 -16.25 -4.34
CA VAL A 174 19.72 -15.43 -5.42
C VAL A 174 21.11 -14.89 -5.07
N LEU A 175 21.26 -14.23 -3.90
CA LEU A 175 22.53 -13.65 -3.46
C LEU A 175 23.58 -14.72 -3.10
N ALA A 176 23.14 -15.95 -2.80
CA ALA A 176 24.01 -17.11 -2.65
C ALA A 176 24.44 -17.73 -4.00
N GLY A 177 23.90 -17.27 -5.13
CA GLY A 177 24.19 -17.79 -6.46
C GLY A 177 23.57 -19.17 -6.76
N ARG A 178 22.56 -19.59 -5.97
CA ARG A 178 21.91 -20.90 -6.15
C ARG A 178 20.88 -20.91 -7.27
N ILE A 179 20.23 -19.77 -7.49
CA ILE A 179 19.22 -19.55 -8.53
C ILE A 179 19.41 -18.17 -9.15
N LYS A 180 18.86 -17.96 -10.35
CA LYS A 180 18.86 -16.64 -10.98
C LYS A 180 17.77 -15.76 -10.39
N ALA A 181 17.95 -14.44 -10.44
CA ALA A 181 16.95 -13.49 -9.99
C ALA A 181 15.62 -13.67 -10.74
N SER A 182 15.65 -13.90 -12.05
CA SER A 182 14.47 -14.15 -12.90
C SER A 182 13.58 -15.28 -12.38
N ASP A 183 14.19 -16.30 -11.79
CA ASP A 183 13.49 -17.52 -11.35
C ASP A 183 12.82 -17.33 -9.99
N ALA A 184 13.21 -16.29 -9.24
CA ALA A 184 12.69 -15.95 -7.92
C ALA A 184 11.70 -14.77 -7.93
N LEU A 185 11.56 -14.07 -9.06
CA LEU A 185 10.64 -12.95 -9.20
C LEU A 185 9.20 -13.43 -9.34
N ILE A 186 8.32 -12.91 -8.49
CA ILE A 186 6.88 -13.20 -8.51
C ILE A 186 6.16 -11.93 -8.95
N GLN A 187 5.46 -11.99 -10.09
CA GLN A 187 4.59 -10.88 -10.48
C GLN A 187 3.39 -10.82 -9.53
N LEU A 188 3.23 -9.74 -8.76
CA LEU A 188 2.09 -9.58 -7.85
C LEU A 188 0.92 -8.89 -8.52
N MET A 189 1.19 -7.85 -9.31
CA MET A 189 0.19 -7.02 -10.02
C MET A 189 0.80 -6.51 -11.33
N PRO A 190 0.01 -5.90 -12.23
CA PRO A 190 0.55 -5.08 -13.30
C PRO A 190 1.56 -4.07 -12.74
N ASN A 191 2.76 -4.03 -13.32
CA ASN A 191 3.88 -3.19 -12.89
C ASN A 191 4.40 -3.44 -11.45
N LEU A 192 4.02 -4.52 -10.77
CA LEU A 192 4.55 -4.87 -9.45
C LEU A 192 5.07 -6.30 -9.43
N HIS A 193 6.37 -6.44 -9.18
CA HIS A 193 7.01 -7.72 -8.90
C HIS A 193 7.51 -7.75 -7.46
N PHE A 194 7.67 -8.96 -6.95
CA PHE A 194 8.15 -9.23 -5.61
C PHE A 194 9.30 -10.22 -5.66
N LEU A 195 10.38 -9.88 -4.95
CA LEU A 195 11.46 -10.77 -4.61
C LEU A 195 11.35 -11.12 -3.10
N PRO A 196 10.88 -12.33 -2.76
CA PRO A 196 10.80 -12.79 -1.38
C PRO A 196 12.17 -12.87 -0.70
N ALA A 197 12.22 -12.98 0.63
CA ALA A 197 13.48 -13.16 1.35
C ALA A 197 14.13 -14.52 1.03
N GLY A 198 13.32 -15.53 0.75
CA GLY A 198 13.77 -16.92 0.58
C GLY A 198 14.00 -17.65 1.90
N PRO A 199 14.57 -18.86 1.86
CA PRO A 199 14.93 -19.62 3.05
C PRO A 199 15.92 -18.84 3.94
N GLN A 200 15.72 -18.87 5.26
CA GLN A 200 16.62 -18.22 6.21
C GLN A 200 18.02 -18.83 6.12
N PRO A 201 19.06 -18.06 5.73
CA PRO A 201 20.43 -18.57 5.69
C PRO A 201 21.04 -18.62 7.11
N PRO A 202 22.07 -19.46 7.33
CA PRO A 202 22.80 -19.47 8.60
C PRO A 202 23.63 -18.19 8.83
N ASN A 203 23.94 -17.46 7.76
CA ASN A 203 24.82 -16.29 7.73
C ASN A 203 24.21 -15.09 6.95
N PRO A 204 23.13 -14.46 7.46
CA PRO A 204 22.39 -13.40 6.75
C PRO A 204 23.25 -12.19 6.32
N LEU A 205 24.11 -11.71 7.21
CA LEU A 205 24.89 -10.50 6.98
C LEU A 205 25.93 -10.68 5.86
N GLU A 206 26.55 -11.87 5.82
CA GLU A 206 27.53 -12.26 4.80
C GLU A 206 26.88 -12.43 3.43
N ILE A 207 25.60 -12.82 3.38
CA ILE A 207 24.83 -12.87 2.15
C ILE A 207 24.51 -11.46 1.65
N LEU A 208 24.15 -10.54 2.54
CA LEU A 208 23.80 -9.15 2.23
C LEU A 208 25.02 -8.24 1.96
N ARG A 209 26.25 -8.74 2.11
CA ARG A 209 27.48 -7.94 1.96
C ARG A 209 27.55 -7.25 0.59
N ALA A 210 28.09 -6.03 0.59
CA ALA A 210 28.42 -5.34 -0.64
C ALA A 210 29.44 -6.13 -1.48
N PRO A 211 29.36 -6.08 -2.83
CA PRO A 211 28.42 -5.31 -3.65
C PRO A 211 27.15 -6.09 -4.09
N ARG A 212 26.84 -7.24 -3.49
CA ARG A 212 25.89 -8.21 -4.06
C ARG A 212 24.47 -7.67 -4.27
N MET A 213 23.96 -6.86 -3.33
CA MET A 213 22.64 -6.25 -3.49
C MET A 213 22.67 -5.19 -4.61
N ARG A 214 23.75 -4.42 -4.70
CA ARG A 214 23.90 -3.42 -5.77
C ARG A 214 23.91 -4.09 -7.15
N GLU A 215 24.70 -5.14 -7.32
CA GLU A 215 24.76 -5.92 -8.56
C GLU A 215 23.38 -6.50 -8.94
N LEU A 216 22.62 -7.01 -7.96
CA LEU A 216 21.26 -7.47 -8.19
C LEU A 216 20.34 -6.34 -8.68
N LEU A 217 20.34 -5.19 -8.01
CA LEU A 217 19.52 -4.04 -8.40
C LEU A 217 19.88 -3.55 -9.80
N ASP A 218 21.16 -3.51 -10.12
CA ASP A 218 21.66 -3.08 -11.43
C ASP A 218 21.27 -4.08 -12.52
N SER A 219 21.37 -5.39 -12.27
CA SER A 219 20.90 -6.44 -13.21
C SER A 219 19.39 -6.38 -13.50
N CYS A 220 18.63 -5.81 -12.56
CA CYS A 220 17.18 -5.65 -12.65
C CYS A 220 16.78 -4.27 -13.21
N SER A 221 17.73 -3.37 -13.46
CA SER A 221 17.44 -1.96 -13.76
C SER A 221 16.76 -1.75 -15.12
N ASP A 222 16.93 -2.64 -16.10
CA ASP A 222 16.23 -2.54 -17.38
C ASP A 222 14.73 -2.85 -17.26
N GLN A 223 14.37 -3.72 -16.30
CA GLN A 223 13.01 -4.21 -16.09
C GLN A 223 12.21 -3.34 -15.12
N PHE A 224 12.90 -2.67 -14.18
CA PHE A 224 12.26 -1.91 -13.10
C PHE A 224 12.76 -0.47 -13.02
N ASP A 225 11.84 0.43 -12.67
CA ASP A 225 12.09 1.86 -12.48
C ASP A 225 12.08 2.25 -11.00
N ALA A 226 11.44 1.43 -10.16
CA ALA A 226 11.37 1.64 -8.73
C ALA A 226 11.70 0.36 -7.96
N PHE A 227 12.50 0.49 -6.91
CA PHE A 227 12.91 -0.57 -6.00
C PHE A 227 12.52 -0.15 -4.58
N VAL A 228 11.66 -0.94 -3.95
CA VAL A 228 11.25 -0.75 -2.56
C VAL A 228 11.78 -1.92 -1.75
N VAL A 229 12.69 -1.65 -0.82
CA VAL A 229 13.42 -2.69 -0.09
C VAL A 229 13.02 -2.66 1.38
N ASP A 230 12.45 -3.75 1.87
CA ASP A 230 12.18 -3.96 3.29
C ASP A 230 13.40 -4.63 3.96
N THR A 231 13.78 -4.21 5.17
CA THR A 231 14.97 -4.76 5.85
C THR A 231 14.64 -5.38 7.19
N HIS A 232 15.62 -6.01 7.86
CA HIS A 232 15.50 -6.23 9.30
C HIS A 232 15.49 -4.90 10.08
N THR A 233 15.18 -4.95 11.37
CA THR A 233 15.18 -3.77 12.25
C THR A 233 16.59 -3.25 12.51
N ALA A 234 16.78 -1.93 12.49
CA ALA A 234 18.10 -1.30 12.57
C ALA A 234 18.82 -1.52 13.91
N THR A 235 18.10 -1.56 15.03
CA THR A 235 18.74 -1.68 16.36
C THR A 235 19.26 -3.08 16.65
N LEU A 236 18.69 -4.11 16.01
CA LEU A 236 19.03 -5.51 16.31
C LEU A 236 20.20 -6.04 15.47
N ALA A 237 20.43 -5.47 14.28
CA ALA A 237 21.46 -5.95 13.36
C ALA A 237 21.86 -4.89 12.32
N SER A 238 23.11 -4.97 11.86
CA SER A 238 23.65 -4.12 10.78
C SER A 238 23.10 -4.44 9.39
N ASP A 239 22.24 -5.45 9.26
CA ASP A 239 21.61 -5.87 8.00
C ASP A 239 20.96 -4.66 7.28
N ALA A 240 20.21 -3.82 8.01
CA ALA A 240 19.55 -2.65 7.45
C ALA A 240 20.54 -1.61 6.91
N GLN A 241 21.65 -1.35 7.64
CA GLN A 241 22.71 -0.44 7.21
C GLN A 241 23.40 -0.96 5.94
N MET A 242 23.70 -2.27 5.89
CA MET A 242 24.36 -2.90 4.75
C MET A 242 23.51 -2.83 3.47
N VAL A 243 22.20 -3.06 3.60
CA VAL A 243 21.26 -2.92 2.48
C VAL A 243 21.12 -1.45 2.07
N ALA A 244 20.93 -0.56 3.03
CA ALA A 244 20.77 0.88 2.80
C ALA A 244 21.99 1.51 2.11
N HIS A 245 23.21 1.10 2.48
CA HIS A 245 24.45 1.55 1.82
C HIS A 245 24.50 1.18 0.32
N GLN A 246 23.87 0.06 -0.04
CA GLN A 246 23.86 -0.42 -1.43
C GLN A 246 22.73 0.22 -2.27
N THR A 247 21.62 0.64 -1.63
CA THR A 247 20.49 1.32 -2.31
C THR A 247 20.65 2.85 -2.36
N GLY A 248 21.35 3.44 -1.41
CA GLY A 248 21.72 4.87 -1.36
C GLY A 248 20.70 5.78 -0.67
N SER A 249 19.44 5.37 -0.51
CA SER A 249 18.42 6.19 0.16
C SER A 249 17.50 5.38 1.08
N VAL A 250 17.09 6.00 2.19
CA VAL A 250 16.22 5.38 3.20
C VAL A 250 15.04 6.26 3.60
N LEU A 251 13.93 5.60 3.92
CA LEU A 251 12.82 6.16 4.68
C LEU A 251 12.76 5.48 6.05
N LEU A 252 12.80 6.28 7.10
CA LEU A 252 12.65 5.78 8.47
C LEU A 252 11.16 5.57 8.77
N VAL A 253 10.82 4.49 9.48
CA VAL A 253 9.46 4.20 9.93
C VAL A 253 9.45 4.21 11.45
N ALA A 254 8.62 5.08 12.02
CA ALA A 254 8.41 5.19 13.45
C ALA A 254 6.95 4.89 13.78
N ARG A 255 6.71 4.10 14.82
CA ARG A 255 5.38 3.77 15.29
C ARG A 255 4.94 4.70 16.40
N LYS A 256 3.75 5.26 16.22
CA LYS A 256 3.08 6.10 17.21
C LYS A 256 2.99 5.40 18.56
N ASP A 257 3.32 6.14 19.61
CA ASP A 257 3.28 5.71 21.02
C ASP A 257 4.16 4.50 21.36
N HIS A 258 5.09 4.11 20.46
CA HIS A 258 5.95 2.94 20.62
C HIS A 258 7.43 3.23 20.33
N THR A 259 7.75 3.90 19.21
CA THR A 259 9.14 4.21 18.87
C THR A 259 9.62 5.41 19.67
N TYR A 260 10.74 5.25 20.39
CA TYR A 260 11.34 6.36 21.12
C TYR A 260 12.06 7.32 20.18
N VAL A 261 11.98 8.62 20.48
CA VAL A 261 12.60 9.66 19.64
C VAL A 261 14.12 9.47 19.56
N ASP A 262 14.75 9.06 20.64
CA ASP A 262 16.21 8.87 20.67
C ASP A 262 16.66 7.65 19.85
N GLU A 263 15.87 6.56 19.84
CA GLU A 263 16.13 5.42 18.95
C GLU A 263 16.01 5.81 17.48
N LEU A 264 15.03 6.65 17.14
CA LEU A 264 14.87 7.16 15.79
C LEU A 264 16.04 8.09 15.39
N ARG A 265 16.49 8.96 16.31
CA ARG A 265 17.68 9.82 16.10
C ARG A 265 18.94 8.99 15.89
N GLN A 266 19.13 7.94 16.69
CA GLN A 266 20.27 7.04 16.54
C GLN A 266 20.22 6.31 15.19
N ALA A 267 19.06 5.73 14.82
CA ALA A 267 18.89 5.08 13.54
C ALA A 267 19.17 6.04 12.37
N LYS A 268 18.74 7.31 12.46
CA LYS A 268 19.09 8.34 11.49
C LYS A 268 20.61 8.57 11.41
N ALA A 269 21.25 8.76 12.56
CA ALA A 269 22.70 9.00 12.63
C ALA A 269 23.50 7.83 12.03
N ASP A 270 23.09 6.61 12.33
CA ASP A 270 23.69 5.39 11.79
C ASP A 270 23.60 5.32 10.26
N MET A 271 22.43 5.64 9.69
CA MET A 271 22.26 5.68 8.22
C MET A 271 23.13 6.78 7.59
N GLN A 272 23.20 7.95 8.22
CA GLN A 272 24.04 9.04 7.73
C GLN A 272 25.54 8.69 7.81
N ALA A 273 25.98 8.02 8.88
CA ALA A 273 27.34 7.54 9.04
C ALA A 273 27.69 6.47 7.98
N ALA A 274 26.71 5.69 7.52
CA ALA A 274 26.85 4.75 6.42
C ALA A 274 26.84 5.41 5.02
N GLY A 275 26.78 6.74 4.94
CA GLY A 275 26.76 7.50 3.68
C GLY A 275 25.43 7.43 2.92
N VAL A 276 24.33 7.15 3.61
CA VAL A 276 22.99 6.97 3.03
C VAL A 276 22.17 8.26 3.16
N GLU A 277 21.44 8.64 2.10
CA GLU A 277 20.49 9.75 2.17
C GLU A 277 19.25 9.35 2.97
N VAL A 278 18.98 10.06 4.06
CA VAL A 278 17.73 9.91 4.82
C VAL A 278 16.67 10.84 4.23
N LEU A 279 15.73 10.28 3.47
CA LEU A 279 14.68 11.01 2.76
C LEU A 279 13.66 11.64 3.72
N GLY A 280 13.43 10.99 4.87
CA GLY A 280 12.46 11.45 5.85
C GLY A 280 12.06 10.36 6.84
N THR A 281 11.00 10.63 7.59
CA THR A 281 10.40 9.69 8.55
C THR A 281 8.90 9.59 8.33
N ILE A 282 8.41 8.36 8.25
CA ILE A 282 7.00 8.02 8.23
C ILE A 282 6.56 7.75 9.66
N PHE A 283 5.59 8.53 10.13
CA PHE A 283 4.96 8.31 11.42
C PHE A 283 3.71 7.45 11.25
N ASN A 284 3.77 6.21 11.72
CA ASN A 284 2.81 5.16 11.42
C ASN A 284 1.98 4.78 12.65
N GLN A 285 0.69 4.53 12.47
CA GLN A 285 -0.20 3.98 13.51
C GLN A 285 -0.48 2.49 13.24
N TYR A 286 0.57 1.70 13.06
CA TYR A 286 0.42 0.28 12.78
C TYR A 286 -0.20 -0.46 13.97
N GLU A 287 -1.27 -1.21 13.70
CA GLU A 287 -1.89 -2.14 14.63
C GLU A 287 -1.60 -3.57 14.15
N PRO A 288 -0.92 -4.41 14.96
CA PRO A 288 -0.72 -5.81 14.60
C PRO A 288 -2.08 -6.53 14.45
N ALA A 289 -2.14 -7.50 13.53
CA ALA A 289 -3.30 -8.37 13.39
C ALA A 289 -3.65 -9.02 14.74
N GLY A 290 -4.91 -8.88 15.18
CA GLY A 290 -5.42 -9.33 16.48
C GLY A 290 -5.87 -8.21 17.42
N THR A 291 -5.52 -6.95 17.16
CA THR A 291 -6.01 -5.78 17.91
C THR A 291 -7.01 -4.98 17.09
N VAL A 292 -8.07 -5.61 16.62
CA VAL A 292 -9.16 -4.85 15.97
C VAL A 292 -9.97 -4.15 17.04
N ARG A 293 -9.61 -2.91 17.38
CA ARG A 293 -10.57 -1.99 17.99
C ARG A 293 -11.38 -1.37 16.86
N PHE A 294 -12.51 -2.00 16.54
CA PHE A 294 -13.61 -1.26 15.92
C PHE A 294 -13.98 -0.12 16.87
N ALA A 295 -13.62 1.11 16.53
CA ALA A 295 -14.29 2.28 17.09
C ALA A 295 -15.43 2.62 16.13
N PRO A 296 -16.65 2.06 16.30
CA PRO A 296 -17.79 2.58 15.57
C PRO A 296 -17.98 4.03 16.00
N PHE A 297 -18.23 4.87 15.00
CA PHE A 297 -18.80 6.23 14.91
C PHE A 297 -19.57 6.84 16.12
N THR A 298 -19.16 6.59 17.35
CA THR A 298 -19.87 6.92 18.61
C THR A 298 -19.38 8.21 19.25
N TRP A 299 -18.23 8.75 18.82
CA TRP A 299 -17.66 9.98 19.39
C TRP A 299 -18.35 11.26 18.94
N VAL A 300 -18.92 11.32 17.72
CA VAL A 300 -19.59 12.53 17.22
C VAL A 300 -20.94 12.77 17.91
N MET A 301 -21.70 11.73 18.24
CA MET A 301 -22.99 11.86 18.95
C MET A 301 -22.85 12.20 20.45
N ARG A 302 -21.72 11.84 21.08
CA ARG A 302 -21.48 12.09 22.51
C ARG A 302 -21.09 13.54 22.81
N LEU A 303 -20.63 14.29 21.81
CA LEU A 303 -20.31 15.72 21.95
C LEU A 303 -21.57 16.60 21.86
N LEU A 304 -22.50 16.26 20.95
CA LEU A 304 -23.71 17.06 20.73
C LEU A 304 -24.76 16.90 21.86
N SER A 305 -24.82 15.74 22.52
CA SER A 305 -25.75 15.50 23.63
C SER A 305 -25.36 16.19 24.94
N ARG A 306 -24.11 16.65 25.08
CA ARG A 306 -23.62 17.37 26.29
C ARG A 306 -23.78 18.88 26.21
N LEU A 307 -24.04 19.45 25.03
CA LEU A 307 -24.19 20.90 24.84
C LEU A 307 -25.62 21.42 25.06
N PHE A 308 -26.62 20.53 25.24
CA PHE A 308 -28.04 20.92 25.33
C PHE A 308 -28.74 20.62 26.67
N ARG A 309 -28.01 20.47 27.78
CA ARG A 309 -28.65 20.53 29.12
C ARG A 309 -28.48 21.93 29.72
N ARG A 310 -29.41 22.82 29.36
CA ARG A 310 -29.69 24.08 30.09
C ARG A 310 -30.28 23.72 31.46
N LYS A 311 -29.74 24.33 32.52
CA LYS A 311 -30.37 24.38 33.85
C LYS A 311 -31.66 25.20 33.75
N SER A 312 -32.76 24.62 34.20
CA SER A 312 -33.86 25.34 34.84
C SER A 312 -33.71 25.18 36.34
#